data_AF-A0A6M0LCL4-F1
#
_entry.id   AF-A0A6M0LCL4-F1
#
_cell.length_a   1.000
_cell.length_b   1.000
_cell.length_c   1.000
_cell.angle_alpha   90.00
_cell.angle_beta   90.00
_cell.angle_gamma   90.00
#
_symmetry.space_group_name_H-M   'P 1'
#
loop_
_entity.id
_entity.type
_entity.pdbx_description
1 polymer ?
#
loop_
_entity_poly.entity_id
_entity_poly.type
_entity_poly.pdbx_seq_one_letter_code
_entity_poly.pdbx_strand_id
1 'polypeptide(L)'
;MEIKIVIDGIEPEKEYVLVSFEDISFVEVMKQLGINFYRPCGGAGKCMSCAVRFAYGAPEITSADERGIEFNDLRNGWRLGCKCIITKDCKIQVPLSLVSEIQSPDTLIADENLPLDKTNIAIAVDIGTTTIAAAVVDLHTGKILRQKNCTNSQTGYGADVMSRVKAAMEGHDEDLMNAVRNDLMNIGRQILGEDYLMHRVVIAGNTVMTHLFLHYPVDGMAKFPFVPYTLDSVRFAHDYKDIFFMPSISAFIGGDIVAGLYYIKKKKEPKNYLFVDLGTNAEIVLFDGNEYLCTSASAGPALEGANLRCGVASIRGAINHISISHGRVKYTTIGGEAPIGICGSGVIDLISELFRNGIIDSGGLLAEEYAEEGFPVAEGIVITGEDIQQVLLAKSAIYSAITLLVRESSIEMEDIEHLYVSGGLGASIGVWSAAGINIFPKELINKFEAAGNTSLLGNIAFITDQDEDALKEIKEKSRVIYMATNPDFEKLFLENLTL
;
A
#
# COMPACT_ATOMS: atom_id res chain seq x y z
N MET A 1 -26.84 20.51 -14.48
CA MET A 1 -26.98 19.10 -14.10
C MET A 1 -26.95 19.02 -12.58
N GLU A 2 -27.98 18.46 -11.96
CA GLU A 2 -28.03 18.16 -10.54
C GLU A 2 -27.52 16.74 -10.30
N ILE A 3 -26.43 16.63 -9.54
CA ILE A 3 -25.72 15.38 -9.27
C ILE A 3 -25.90 15.05 -7.80
N LYS A 4 -26.56 13.93 -7.51
CA LYS A 4 -26.80 13.44 -6.15
C LYS A 4 -25.90 12.26 -5.85
N ILE A 5 -25.10 12.36 -4.79
CA ILE A 5 -24.27 11.27 -4.28
C ILE A 5 -24.87 10.77 -2.96
N VAL A 6 -25.08 9.47 -2.88
CA VAL A 6 -25.49 8.77 -1.66
C VAL A 6 -24.41 7.76 -1.32
N ILE A 7 -23.97 7.75 -0.06
CA ILE A 7 -23.05 6.72 0.43
C ILE A 7 -23.88 5.61 1.08
N ASP A 8 -23.88 4.43 0.45
CA ASP A 8 -24.61 3.27 0.96
C ASP A 8 -23.94 2.75 2.25
N GLY A 9 -24.72 2.44 3.28
CA GLY A 9 -24.23 1.85 4.53
C GLY A 9 -23.95 2.83 5.68
N ILE A 10 -24.25 4.13 5.51
CA ILE A 10 -24.22 5.12 6.60
C ILE A 10 -25.64 5.34 7.12
N GLU A 11 -25.84 5.23 8.44
CA GLU A 11 -27.10 5.62 9.11
C GLU A 11 -26.89 6.85 10.03
N PRO A 12 -27.65 7.95 9.87
CA PRO A 12 -28.65 8.17 8.82
C PRO A 12 -28.01 8.39 7.45
N GLU A 13 -28.73 7.97 6.40
CA GLU A 13 -28.31 8.09 5.01
C GLU A 13 -28.03 9.56 4.66
N LYS A 14 -26.80 9.86 4.23
CA LYS A 14 -26.35 11.21 3.92
C LYS A 14 -26.27 11.41 2.41
N GLU A 15 -27.09 12.33 1.89
CA GLU A 15 -27.10 12.72 0.48
C GLU A 15 -26.28 14.01 0.28
N TYR A 16 -25.39 14.01 -0.71
CA TYR A 16 -24.61 15.15 -1.14
C TYR A 16 -25.11 15.62 -2.50
N VAL A 17 -25.16 16.93 -2.72
CA VAL A 17 -25.65 17.51 -3.97
C VAL A 17 -24.58 18.44 -4.55
N LEU A 18 -24.24 18.23 -5.81
CA LEU A 18 -23.39 19.12 -6.60
C LEU A 18 -24.15 19.56 -7.86
N VAL A 19 -24.09 20.85 -8.18
CA VAL A 19 -24.65 21.38 -9.42
C VAL A 19 -23.49 21.72 -10.36
N SER A 20 -23.47 21.08 -11.53
CA SER A 20 -22.51 21.38 -12.60
C SER A 20 -23.22 21.95 -13.84
N PHE A 21 -22.58 22.90 -14.51
CA PHE A 21 -23.07 23.49 -15.77
C PHE A 21 -22.37 22.91 -17.01
N GLU A 22 -21.36 22.07 -16.81
CA GLU A 22 -20.60 21.39 -17.87
C GLU A 22 -20.50 19.88 -17.57
N ASP A 23 -20.24 19.08 -18.61
CA ASP A 23 -19.94 17.66 -18.46
C ASP A 23 -18.79 17.47 -17.47
N ILE A 24 -18.98 16.60 -16.48
CA ILE A 24 -18.04 16.45 -15.37
C ILE A 24 -17.79 14.98 -15.08
N SER A 25 -16.54 14.61 -14.78
CA SER A 25 -16.24 13.24 -14.38
C SER A 25 -16.78 12.97 -12.97
N PHE A 26 -17.23 11.74 -12.71
CA PHE A 26 -17.66 11.34 -11.37
C PHE A 26 -16.55 11.55 -10.32
N VAL A 27 -15.30 11.31 -10.70
CA VAL A 27 -14.13 11.53 -9.84
C VAL A 27 -14.01 13.00 -9.43
N GLU A 28 -14.20 13.93 -10.36
CA GLU A 28 -14.13 15.36 -10.08
C GLU A 28 -15.30 15.80 -9.18
N VAL A 29 -16.49 15.21 -9.34
CA VAL A 29 -17.62 15.41 -8.42
C VAL A 29 -17.23 15.02 -6.99
N MET A 30 -16.68 13.81 -6.79
CA MET A 30 -16.25 13.34 -5.46
C MET A 30 -15.20 14.28 -4.85
N LYS A 31 -14.24 14.73 -5.66
CA LYS A 31 -13.19 15.69 -5.25
C LYS A 31 -13.78 17.03 -4.80
N GLN A 32 -14.72 17.61 -5.57
CA GLN A 32 -15.37 18.88 -5.22
C GLN A 32 -16.25 18.78 -3.98
N LEU A 33 -16.85 17.60 -3.75
CA LEU A 33 -17.59 17.31 -2.52
C LEU A 33 -16.68 17.02 -1.32
N GLY A 34 -15.36 16.95 -1.51
CA GLY A 34 -14.40 16.61 -0.45
C GLY A 34 -14.52 15.16 0.02
N ILE A 35 -15.03 14.26 -0.82
CA ILE A 35 -15.20 12.85 -0.50
C ILE A 35 -14.07 12.07 -1.18
N ASN A 36 -13.24 11.41 -0.37
CA ASN A 36 -12.22 10.51 -0.91
C ASN A 36 -12.88 9.33 -1.61
N PHE A 37 -12.37 8.98 -2.78
CA PHE A 37 -12.89 7.88 -3.60
C PHE A 37 -11.77 6.90 -3.91
N TYR A 38 -11.91 5.67 -3.41
CA TYR A 38 -10.93 4.60 -3.53
C TYR A 38 -10.78 4.14 -4.98
N ARG A 39 -9.57 4.31 -5.52
CA ARG A 39 -9.22 3.97 -6.91
C ARG A 39 -7.75 3.56 -7.01
N PRO A 40 -7.38 2.32 -6.65
CA PRO A 40 -5.99 1.92 -6.57
C PRO A 40 -5.26 2.02 -7.92
N CYS A 41 -5.96 1.81 -9.05
CA CYS A 41 -5.37 2.02 -10.38
C CYS A 41 -5.32 3.49 -10.86
N GLY A 42 -5.64 4.46 -10.00
CA GLY A 42 -5.66 5.88 -10.33
C GLY A 42 -6.67 6.32 -11.39
N GLY A 43 -7.61 5.44 -11.75
CA GLY A 43 -8.59 5.68 -12.81
C GLY A 43 -8.17 5.18 -14.19
N ALA A 44 -7.10 4.38 -14.28
CA ALA A 44 -6.75 3.68 -15.50
C ALA A 44 -7.83 2.69 -15.97
N GLY A 45 -8.72 2.24 -15.07
CA GLY A 45 -9.72 1.20 -15.35
C GLY A 45 -9.10 -0.18 -15.49
N LYS A 46 -8.06 -0.45 -14.68
CA LYS A 46 -7.36 -1.75 -14.62
C LYS A 46 -7.67 -2.55 -13.35
N CYS A 47 -7.98 -1.87 -12.24
CA CYS A 47 -8.28 -2.56 -10.97
C CYS A 47 -9.70 -3.08 -10.86
N MET A 48 -10.62 -2.58 -11.70
CA MET A 48 -12.04 -2.93 -11.76
C MET A 48 -12.83 -2.78 -10.44
N SER A 49 -12.20 -2.28 -9.38
CA SER A 49 -12.78 -2.23 -8.04
C SER A 49 -13.61 -0.97 -7.73
N CYS A 50 -13.65 0.02 -8.63
CA CYS A 50 -14.29 1.32 -8.37
C CYS A 50 -15.76 1.40 -8.84
N ALA A 51 -16.48 0.28 -8.85
CA ALA A 51 -17.84 0.22 -9.37
C ALA A 51 -18.82 1.02 -8.49
N VAL A 52 -19.66 1.84 -9.11
CA VAL A 52 -20.72 2.63 -8.48
C VAL A 52 -22.04 2.39 -9.21
N ARG A 53 -23.17 2.60 -8.52
CA ARG A 53 -24.49 2.33 -9.09
C ARG A 53 -25.26 3.62 -9.34
N PHE A 54 -25.70 3.82 -10.57
CA PHE A 54 -26.61 4.90 -10.92
C PHE A 54 -28.05 4.47 -10.69
N ALA A 55 -28.74 5.11 -9.74
CA ALA A 55 -30.18 4.93 -9.54
C ALA A 55 -30.98 5.50 -10.73
N TYR A 56 -30.50 6.61 -11.31
CA TYR A 56 -30.94 7.13 -12.59
C TYR A 56 -29.83 8.00 -13.22
N GLY A 57 -29.96 8.28 -14.51
CA GLY A 57 -29.01 9.15 -15.23
C GLY A 57 -27.67 8.47 -15.57
N ALA A 58 -27.63 7.14 -15.61
CA ALA A 58 -26.44 6.38 -15.94
C ALA A 58 -25.86 6.78 -17.32
N PRO A 59 -24.53 6.94 -17.45
CA PRO A 59 -23.88 7.08 -18.75
C PRO A 59 -23.94 5.78 -19.55
N GLU A 60 -23.59 5.86 -20.84
CA GLU A 60 -23.49 4.69 -21.70
C GLU A 60 -22.44 3.69 -21.18
N ILE A 61 -22.67 2.41 -21.46
CA ILE A 61 -21.76 1.33 -21.06
C ILE A 61 -20.47 1.47 -21.88
N THR A 62 -19.33 1.47 -21.21
CA THR A 62 -18.01 1.51 -21.85
C THR A 62 -17.39 0.11 -21.92
N SER A 63 -16.40 -0.08 -22.79
CA SER A 63 -15.63 -1.32 -22.85
C SER A 63 -14.84 -1.62 -21.56
N ALA A 64 -14.62 -0.61 -20.71
CA ALA A 64 -14.05 -0.84 -19.39
C ALA A 64 -15.08 -1.43 -18.43
N ASP A 65 -16.33 -0.98 -18.49
CA ASP A 65 -17.41 -1.53 -17.67
C ASP A 65 -17.67 -3.00 -18.00
N GLU A 66 -17.70 -3.35 -19.30
CA GLU A 66 -17.89 -4.73 -19.77
C GLU A 66 -16.80 -5.70 -19.30
N ARG A 67 -15.59 -5.21 -19.02
CA ARG A 67 -14.48 -6.06 -18.55
C ARG A 67 -14.56 -6.39 -17.06
N GLY A 68 -15.26 -5.58 -16.26
CA GLY A 68 -15.17 -5.68 -14.79
C GLY A 68 -16.51 -5.75 -14.08
N ILE A 69 -17.61 -5.64 -14.79
CA ILE A 69 -18.96 -5.65 -14.22
C ILE A 69 -19.80 -6.64 -15.02
N GLU A 70 -20.47 -7.54 -14.30
CA GLU A 70 -21.38 -8.53 -14.87
C GLU A 70 -22.51 -7.86 -15.67
N PHE A 71 -22.96 -8.51 -16.74
CA PHE A 71 -23.95 -7.95 -17.65
C PHE A 71 -25.26 -7.54 -16.95
N ASN A 72 -25.68 -8.31 -15.95
CA ASN A 72 -26.88 -8.01 -15.17
C ASN A 72 -26.72 -6.73 -14.33
N ASP A 73 -25.53 -6.51 -13.76
CA ASP A 73 -25.23 -5.31 -12.98
C ASP A 73 -25.10 -4.08 -13.87
N LEU A 74 -24.52 -4.22 -15.06
CA LEU A 74 -24.52 -3.16 -16.07
C LEU A 74 -25.94 -2.68 -16.40
N ARG A 75 -26.89 -3.61 -16.51
CA ARG A 75 -28.32 -3.29 -16.71
C ARG A 75 -28.96 -2.61 -15.50
N ASN A 76 -28.50 -2.92 -14.30
CA ASN A 76 -28.94 -2.31 -13.05
C ASN A 76 -28.25 -0.96 -12.73
N GLY A 77 -27.56 -0.37 -13.72
CA GLY A 77 -26.98 0.96 -13.61
C GLY A 77 -25.56 0.99 -13.02
N TRP A 78 -24.91 -0.16 -12.84
CA TRP A 78 -23.52 -0.20 -12.38
C TRP A 78 -22.55 0.24 -13.47
N ARG A 79 -21.60 1.08 -13.10
CA ARG A 79 -20.50 1.58 -13.95
C ARG A 79 -19.23 1.70 -13.13
N LEU A 80 -18.08 1.62 -13.78
CA LEU A 80 -16.80 1.95 -13.15
C LEU A 80 -16.74 3.46 -12.91
N GLY A 81 -16.83 3.88 -11.65
CA GLY A 81 -16.89 5.29 -11.26
C GLY A 81 -15.73 6.10 -11.83
N CYS A 82 -14.52 5.51 -11.91
CA CYS A 82 -13.35 6.20 -12.45
C CYS A 82 -13.42 6.54 -13.95
N LYS A 83 -14.34 5.92 -14.71
CA LYS A 83 -14.55 6.16 -16.15
C LYS A 83 -15.83 6.93 -16.46
N CYS A 84 -16.63 7.26 -15.46
CA CYS A 84 -17.91 7.90 -15.64
C CYS A 84 -17.76 9.39 -15.97
N ILE A 85 -18.37 9.81 -17.09
CA ILE A 85 -18.64 11.21 -17.43
C ILE A 85 -20.13 11.45 -17.26
N ILE A 86 -20.48 12.44 -16.45
CA ILE A 86 -21.84 12.82 -16.12
C ILE A 86 -22.26 13.96 -17.06
N THR A 87 -23.32 13.72 -17.83
CA THR A 87 -23.82 14.63 -18.89
C THR A 87 -25.29 15.04 -18.69
N LYS A 88 -25.92 14.57 -17.59
CA LYS A 88 -27.32 14.84 -17.23
C LYS A 88 -27.53 14.64 -15.73
N ASP A 89 -28.70 15.04 -15.25
CA ASP A 89 -29.10 14.84 -13.85
C ASP A 89 -29.05 13.36 -13.48
N CYS A 90 -28.42 13.05 -12.35
CA CYS A 90 -28.22 11.68 -11.91
C CYS A 90 -28.24 11.55 -10.39
N LYS A 91 -28.51 10.33 -9.94
CA LYS A 91 -28.31 9.91 -8.55
C LYS A 91 -27.43 8.68 -8.53
N ILE A 92 -26.34 8.77 -7.78
CA ILE A 92 -25.28 7.78 -7.75
C ILE A 92 -25.16 7.27 -6.31
N GLN A 93 -25.25 5.97 -6.17
CA GLN A 93 -25.02 5.22 -4.94
C GLN A 93 -23.58 4.73 -4.94
N VAL A 94 -22.84 5.09 -3.90
CA VAL A 94 -21.43 4.79 -3.73
C VAL A 94 -21.29 3.87 -2.52
N PRO A 95 -20.78 2.64 -2.69
CA PRO A 95 -20.51 1.75 -1.57
C PRO A 95 -19.60 2.40 -0.52
N LEU A 96 -19.90 2.21 0.77
CA LEU A 96 -19.07 2.73 1.88
C LEU A 96 -17.59 2.34 1.74
N SER A 97 -17.35 1.13 1.22
CA SER A 97 -16.01 0.60 0.97
C SER A 97 -15.15 1.45 0.04
N LEU A 98 -15.78 2.22 -0.85
CA LEU A 98 -15.08 3.09 -1.78
C LEU A 98 -14.81 4.49 -1.21
N VAL A 99 -15.29 4.79 0.00
CA VAL A 99 -15.11 6.09 0.64
C VAL A 99 -14.54 6.00 2.06
N SER A 100 -14.36 4.78 2.58
CA SER A 100 -13.76 4.54 3.90
C SER A 100 -12.25 4.77 3.89
N GLU A 101 -11.72 5.40 4.95
CA GLU A 101 -10.28 5.54 5.16
C GLU A 101 -9.60 4.19 5.34
N ILE A 102 -8.43 4.01 4.73
CA ILE A 102 -7.57 2.83 4.93
C ILE A 102 -7.11 2.83 6.39
N GLN A 103 -7.50 1.82 7.17
CA GLN A 103 -7.01 1.67 8.53
C GLN A 103 -5.74 0.81 8.51
N SER A 104 -4.66 1.34 9.07
CA SER A 104 -3.50 0.54 9.46
C SER A 104 -3.86 -0.19 10.77
N PRO A 105 -3.55 -1.49 10.91
CA PRO A 105 -3.74 -2.23 12.16
C PRO A 105 -3.06 -1.56 13.37
N ASP A 106 -2.03 -0.75 13.13
CA ASP A 106 -1.21 -0.07 14.14
C ASP A 106 -1.73 1.30 14.57
N THR A 107 -3.00 1.65 14.31
CA THR A 107 -3.55 2.91 14.85
C THR A 107 -3.69 2.77 16.37
N LEU A 108 -2.63 3.08 17.11
CA LEU A 108 -2.68 3.20 18.55
C LEU A 108 -3.69 4.30 18.86
N ILE A 109 -4.85 3.91 19.40
CA ILE A 109 -5.89 4.83 19.86
C ILE A 109 -5.33 5.54 21.10
N ALA A 110 -4.52 6.57 20.88
CA ALA A 110 -4.26 7.56 21.89
C ALA A 110 -5.54 8.40 22.05
N ASP A 111 -5.95 8.64 23.29
CA ASP A 111 -7.16 9.40 23.59
C ASP A 111 -7.07 10.81 22.98
N GLU A 112 -7.81 11.03 21.89
CA GLU A 112 -7.84 12.29 21.13
C GLU A 112 -8.22 13.49 22.03
N ASN A 113 -8.84 13.22 23.19
CA ASN A 113 -9.27 14.25 24.14
C ASN A 113 -8.16 14.69 25.10
N LEU A 114 -7.01 14.01 25.15
CA LEU A 114 -5.90 14.45 26.00
C LEU A 114 -5.25 15.72 25.42
N PRO A 115 -5.04 16.76 26.25
CA PRO A 115 -4.38 17.98 25.80
C PRO A 115 -2.92 17.68 25.44
N LEU A 116 -2.49 18.18 24.27
CA LEU A 116 -1.11 18.09 23.81
C LEU A 116 -0.28 19.23 24.41
N ASP A 117 0.92 18.93 24.90
CA ASP A 117 1.92 19.96 25.17
C ASP A 117 2.46 20.49 23.84
N LYS A 118 1.97 21.65 23.43
CA LYS A 118 2.32 22.29 22.15
C LYS A 118 3.80 22.67 22.01
N THR A 119 4.59 22.60 23.09
CA THR A 119 6.02 22.95 23.10
C THR A 119 6.95 21.73 23.12
N ASN A 120 6.39 20.53 23.20
CA ASN A 120 7.16 19.30 23.36
C ASN A 120 6.72 18.19 22.39
N ILE A 121 6.48 18.58 21.13
CA ILE A 121 6.02 17.67 20.09
C ILE A 121 6.91 17.67 18.85
N ALA A 122 6.97 16.51 18.22
CA ALA A 122 7.48 16.31 16.88
C ALA A 122 6.47 15.55 16.03
N ILE A 123 6.69 15.53 14.72
CA ILE A 123 5.85 14.84 13.76
C ILE A 123 6.71 13.85 12.98
N ALA A 124 6.35 12.58 13.00
CA ALA A 124 6.87 11.57 12.09
C ALA A 124 5.88 11.41 10.93
N VAL A 125 6.38 11.39 9.70
CA VAL A 125 5.56 11.28 8.48
C VAL A 125 6.11 10.20 7.57
N ASP A 126 5.27 9.27 7.17
CA ASP A 126 5.55 8.26 6.16
C ASP A 126 4.70 8.55 4.91
N ILE A 127 5.36 8.91 3.81
CA ILE A 127 4.74 9.20 2.52
C ILE A 127 4.82 7.95 1.65
N GLY A 128 3.85 7.05 1.82
CA GLY A 128 3.66 5.92 0.94
C GLY A 128 3.01 6.29 -0.38
N THR A 129 3.12 5.38 -1.36
CA THR A 129 2.49 5.55 -2.68
C THR A 129 0.97 5.60 -2.55
N THR A 130 0.35 4.74 -1.75
CA THR A 130 -1.11 4.68 -1.59
C THR A 130 -1.60 5.39 -0.33
N THR A 131 -0.82 5.36 0.74
CA THR A 131 -1.20 5.86 2.06
C THR A 131 -0.15 6.81 2.59
N ILE A 132 -0.58 7.94 3.16
CA ILE A 132 0.27 8.83 3.95
C ILE A 132 -0.11 8.63 5.41
N ALA A 133 0.88 8.34 6.26
CA ALA A 133 0.69 8.21 7.71
C ALA A 133 1.47 9.32 8.42
N ALA A 134 0.84 9.96 9.41
CA ALA A 134 1.53 10.91 10.27
C ALA A 134 1.22 10.64 11.74
N ALA A 135 2.26 10.70 12.56
CA ALA A 135 2.15 10.59 14.02
C ALA A 135 2.74 11.83 14.68
N VAL A 136 1.98 12.38 15.62
CA VAL A 136 2.47 13.36 16.58
C VAL A 136 3.03 12.59 17.77
N VAL A 137 4.28 12.88 18.11
CA VAL A 137 5.00 12.20 19.18
C VAL A 137 5.53 13.18 20.21
N ASP A 138 5.66 12.70 21.43
CA ASP A 138 6.41 13.40 22.46
C ASP A 138 7.90 13.43 22.09
N LEU A 139 8.49 14.63 22.05
CA LEU A 139 9.84 14.85 21.51
C LEU A 139 10.93 14.11 22.29
N HIS A 140 10.74 13.87 23.60
CA HIS A 140 11.76 13.27 24.47
C HIS A 140 11.62 11.75 24.57
N THR A 141 10.38 11.26 24.63
CA THR A 141 10.09 9.85 24.87
C THR A 141 9.83 9.07 23.58
N GLY A 142 9.56 9.76 22.47
CA GLY A 142 9.12 9.13 21.22
C GLY A 142 7.74 8.49 21.30
N LYS A 143 7.01 8.69 22.41
CA LYS A 143 5.67 8.12 22.57
C LYS A 143 4.71 8.74 21.56
N ILE A 144 4.01 7.91 20.81
CA ILE A 144 2.93 8.33 19.91
C ILE A 144 1.79 8.91 20.76
N LEU A 145 1.47 10.19 20.49
CA LEU A 145 0.42 10.95 21.16
C LEU A 145 -0.86 10.97 20.34
N ARG A 146 -0.74 11.04 19.01
CA ARG A 146 -1.86 10.96 18.05
C ARG A 146 -1.32 10.45 16.72
N GLN A 147 -2.15 9.74 15.96
CA GLN A 147 -1.79 9.25 14.64
C GLN A 147 -2.99 9.34 13.70
N LYS A 148 -2.75 9.71 12.45
CA LYS A 148 -3.76 9.68 11.41
C LYS A 148 -3.17 9.33 10.07
N ASN A 149 -3.99 8.67 9.25
CA ASN A 149 -3.63 8.28 7.90
C ASN A 149 -4.61 8.90 6.91
N CYS A 150 -4.16 9.09 5.67
CA CYS A 150 -5.06 9.36 4.55
C CYS A 150 -4.59 8.62 3.30
N THR A 151 -5.49 8.50 2.33
CA THR A 151 -5.11 8.08 0.98
C THR A 151 -4.25 9.18 0.34
N ASN A 152 -3.18 8.79 -0.34
CA ASN A 152 -2.35 9.70 -1.11
C ASN A 152 -3.11 10.14 -2.38
N SER A 153 -3.47 11.42 -2.46
CA SER A 153 -4.22 12.02 -3.55
C SER A 153 -3.47 11.98 -4.89
N GLN A 154 -2.16 11.75 -4.89
CA GLN A 154 -1.38 11.50 -6.11
C GLN A 154 -1.85 10.26 -6.87
N THR A 155 -2.61 9.36 -6.24
CA THR A 155 -3.32 8.28 -6.94
C THR A 155 -4.16 8.79 -8.10
N GLY A 156 -4.64 10.04 -8.07
CA GLY A 156 -5.34 10.65 -9.20
C GLY A 156 -4.54 10.80 -10.50
N TYR A 157 -3.21 10.71 -10.43
CA TYR A 157 -2.29 10.88 -11.56
C TYR A 157 -1.53 9.60 -11.92
N GLY A 158 -1.50 8.61 -11.01
CA GLY A 158 -0.83 7.34 -11.24
C GLY A 158 -1.03 6.35 -10.09
N ALA A 159 -1.26 5.09 -10.45
CA ALA A 159 -1.46 3.99 -9.52
C ALA A 159 -0.19 3.62 -8.73
N ASP A 160 0.96 3.80 -9.38
CA ASP A 160 2.28 3.36 -8.90
C ASP A 160 3.32 4.48 -9.08
N VAL A 161 4.53 4.26 -8.59
CA VAL A 161 5.62 5.24 -8.67
C VAL A 161 5.97 5.62 -10.11
N MET A 162 6.01 4.65 -11.05
CA MET A 162 6.44 4.90 -12.42
C MET A 162 5.41 5.66 -13.25
N SER A 163 4.13 5.37 -13.04
CA SER A 163 3.04 6.14 -13.65
C SER A 163 3.02 7.59 -13.16
N ARG A 164 3.39 7.85 -11.90
CA ARG A 164 3.55 9.22 -11.38
C ARG A 164 4.79 9.91 -11.92
N VAL A 165 5.93 9.21 -12.03
CA VAL A 165 7.13 9.75 -12.72
C VAL A 165 6.76 10.17 -14.14
N LYS A 166 6.03 9.31 -14.86
CA LYS A 166 5.55 9.62 -16.21
C LYS A 166 4.64 10.84 -16.22
N ALA A 167 3.64 10.92 -15.34
CA ALA A 167 2.73 12.06 -15.26
C ALA A 167 3.48 13.37 -14.96
N ALA A 168 4.45 13.35 -14.05
CA ALA A 168 5.31 14.50 -13.76
C ALA A 168 6.07 14.96 -15.01
N MET A 169 6.64 14.03 -15.78
CA MET A 169 7.32 14.33 -17.05
C MET A 169 6.38 14.85 -18.14
N GLU A 170 5.08 14.57 -18.03
CA GLU A 170 4.03 15.05 -18.94
C GLU A 170 3.43 16.41 -18.50
N GLY A 171 3.99 17.05 -17.47
CA GLY A 171 3.61 18.39 -17.01
C GLY A 171 2.69 18.43 -15.81
N HIS A 172 2.53 17.31 -15.09
CA HIS A 172 1.74 17.22 -13.85
C HIS A 172 2.61 17.19 -12.57
N ASP A 173 3.84 17.68 -12.63
CA ASP A 173 4.77 17.70 -11.49
C ASP A 173 4.29 18.62 -10.37
N GLU A 174 3.82 19.84 -10.69
CA GLU A 174 3.23 20.75 -9.70
C GLU A 174 1.94 20.19 -9.09
N ASP A 175 1.11 19.56 -9.90
CA ASP A 175 -0.12 18.90 -9.46
C ASP A 175 0.16 17.79 -8.44
N LEU A 176 1.13 16.91 -8.75
CA LEU A 176 1.57 15.83 -7.87
C LEU A 176 2.18 16.37 -6.56
N MET A 177 2.99 17.43 -6.64
CA MET A 177 3.56 18.11 -5.47
C MET A 177 2.44 18.69 -4.59
N ASN A 178 1.50 19.41 -5.19
CA ASN A 178 0.40 20.05 -4.46
C ASN A 178 -0.51 19.00 -3.82
N ALA A 179 -0.79 17.87 -4.50
CA ALA A 179 -1.60 16.79 -3.95
C ALA A 179 -1.03 16.27 -2.62
N VAL A 180 0.24 15.82 -2.61
CA VAL A 180 0.86 15.25 -1.40
C VAL A 180 1.04 16.29 -0.27
N ARG A 181 1.37 17.55 -0.62
CA ARG A 181 1.49 18.63 0.37
C ARG A 181 0.14 18.99 0.99
N ASN A 182 -0.93 19.03 0.19
CA ASN A 182 -2.27 19.31 0.68
C ASN A 182 -2.79 18.19 1.60
N ASP A 183 -2.53 16.92 1.24
CA ASP A 183 -2.85 15.77 2.09
C ASP A 183 -2.17 15.88 3.45
N LEU A 184 -0.85 16.14 3.47
CA LEU A 184 -0.09 16.28 4.71
C LEU A 184 -0.56 17.48 5.54
N MET A 185 -0.88 18.62 4.90
CA MET A 185 -1.42 19.78 5.59
C MET A 185 -2.80 19.51 6.18
N ASN A 186 -3.66 18.75 5.49
CA ASN A 186 -4.96 18.36 6.00
C ASN A 186 -4.84 17.40 7.18
N ILE A 187 -3.96 16.40 7.10
CA ILE A 187 -3.64 15.54 8.25
C ILE A 187 -3.15 16.39 9.42
N GLY A 188 -2.20 17.31 9.18
CA GLY A 188 -1.68 18.20 10.21
C GLY A 188 -2.78 19.01 10.90
N ARG A 189 -3.71 19.62 10.14
CA ARG A 189 -4.86 20.34 10.70
C ARG A 189 -5.79 19.44 11.50
N GLN A 190 -5.97 18.19 11.11
CA GLN A 190 -6.84 17.25 11.82
C GLN A 190 -6.21 16.71 13.11
N ILE A 191 -4.92 16.40 13.10
CA ILE A 191 -4.22 15.85 14.27
C ILE A 191 -3.89 16.94 15.29
N LEU A 192 -3.36 18.06 14.81
CA LEU A 192 -2.91 19.16 15.65
C LEU A 192 -4.04 20.17 15.83
N GLY A 193 -4.65 20.68 14.76
CA GLY A 193 -5.52 21.85 14.81
C GLY A 193 -4.77 23.11 14.38
N GLU A 194 -5.15 24.27 14.92
CA GLU A 194 -4.49 25.56 14.65
C GLU A 194 -3.47 25.95 15.74
N ASP A 195 -2.48 26.76 15.37
CA ASP A 195 -1.44 27.34 16.24
C ASP A 195 -0.57 26.32 17.00
N TYR A 196 0.44 25.75 16.33
CA TYR A 196 1.42 24.82 16.92
C TYR A 196 2.87 25.25 16.69
N LEU A 197 3.68 25.20 17.75
CA LEU A 197 5.13 25.27 17.69
C LEU A 197 5.66 23.88 17.31
N MET A 198 5.84 23.66 16.02
CA MET A 198 6.36 22.40 15.51
C MET A 198 7.88 22.43 15.56
N HIS A 199 8.47 21.67 16.50
CA HIS A 199 9.91 21.67 16.71
C HIS A 199 10.65 20.84 15.67
N ARG A 200 10.08 19.67 15.33
CA ARG A 200 10.73 18.72 14.42
C ARG A 200 9.71 17.95 13.60
N VAL A 201 9.99 17.81 12.31
CA VAL A 201 9.28 16.91 11.40
C VAL A 201 10.31 16.01 10.76
N VAL A 202 10.10 14.70 10.85
CA VAL A 202 10.92 13.72 10.14
C VAL A 202 10.04 13.02 9.13
N ILE A 203 10.44 13.07 7.87
CA ILE A 203 9.68 12.59 6.73
C ILE A 203 10.46 11.46 6.05
N ALA A 204 9.81 10.32 5.89
CA ALA A 204 10.28 9.20 5.11
C ALA A 204 9.26 8.85 4.02
N GLY A 205 9.70 8.07 3.05
CA GLY A 205 8.93 7.65 1.89
C GLY A 205 9.89 7.20 0.79
N ASN A 206 9.36 6.46 -0.17
CA ASN A 206 10.20 6.04 -1.30
C ASN A 206 10.73 7.26 -2.07
N THR A 207 11.84 7.06 -2.78
CA THR A 207 12.61 8.14 -3.41
C THR A 207 11.76 9.00 -4.34
N VAL A 208 10.85 8.40 -5.11
CA VAL A 208 9.94 9.15 -5.99
C VAL A 208 9.01 10.04 -5.18
N MET A 209 8.41 9.51 -4.11
CA MET A 209 7.47 10.28 -3.27
C MET A 209 8.13 11.50 -2.63
N THR A 210 9.36 11.35 -2.11
CA THR A 210 10.09 12.49 -1.52
C THR A 210 10.51 13.50 -2.57
N HIS A 211 10.91 13.07 -3.77
CA HIS A 211 11.22 13.99 -4.88
C HIS A 211 10.00 14.78 -5.34
N LEU A 212 8.84 14.13 -5.49
CA LEU A 212 7.59 14.81 -5.83
C LEU A 212 7.17 15.79 -4.74
N PHE A 213 7.33 15.43 -3.46
CA PHE A 213 7.06 16.34 -2.35
C PHE A 213 7.98 17.57 -2.37
N LEU A 214 9.27 17.37 -2.63
CA LEU A 214 10.30 18.42 -2.66
C LEU A 214 10.31 19.22 -3.96
N HIS A 215 9.54 18.79 -4.96
CA HIS A 215 9.54 19.32 -6.32
C HIS A 215 10.91 19.21 -7.02
N TYR A 216 11.60 18.10 -6.78
CA TYR A 216 12.83 17.77 -7.50
C TYR A 216 12.54 17.08 -8.82
N PRO A 217 13.42 17.21 -9.82
CA PRO A 217 13.31 16.46 -11.08
C PRO A 217 13.27 14.95 -10.83
N VAL A 218 12.40 14.26 -11.57
CA VAL A 218 12.20 12.80 -11.48
C VAL A 218 12.53 12.05 -12.77
N ASP A 219 12.89 12.76 -13.83
CA ASP A 219 13.15 12.23 -15.17
C ASP A 219 14.32 11.23 -15.20
N GLY A 220 15.34 11.46 -14.37
CA GLY A 220 16.47 10.53 -14.21
C GLY A 220 16.07 9.15 -13.67
N MET A 221 14.93 9.05 -12.96
CA MET A 221 14.38 7.79 -12.44
C MET A 221 13.48 7.06 -13.45
N ALA A 222 13.20 7.65 -14.62
CA ALA A 222 12.31 7.05 -15.61
C ALA A 222 12.99 5.97 -16.47
N LYS A 223 14.33 5.98 -16.55
CA LYS A 223 15.11 5.08 -17.41
C LYS A 223 16.36 4.59 -16.71
N PHE A 224 16.75 3.35 -16.98
CA PHE A 224 18.02 2.80 -16.51
C PHE A 224 19.19 3.71 -16.93
N PRO A 225 20.11 4.08 -16.02
CA PRO A 225 20.38 3.45 -14.72
C PRO A 225 19.59 3.99 -13.50
N PHE A 226 18.45 4.65 -13.72
CA PHE A 226 17.51 5.10 -12.69
C PHE A 226 18.18 6.02 -11.66
N VAL A 227 18.63 7.20 -12.09
CA VAL A 227 19.43 8.13 -11.27
C VAL A 227 18.53 9.23 -10.70
N PRO A 228 18.31 9.28 -9.38
CA PRO A 228 17.57 10.37 -8.74
C PRO A 228 18.37 11.68 -8.74
N TYR A 229 17.67 12.80 -8.50
CA TYR A 229 18.33 14.11 -8.36
C TYR A 229 19.25 14.15 -7.14
N THR A 230 18.81 13.57 -6.03
CA THR A 230 19.63 13.37 -4.83
C THR A 230 19.24 12.09 -4.11
N LEU A 231 20.19 11.50 -3.40
CA LEU A 231 19.97 10.40 -2.46
C LEU A 231 20.28 10.82 -1.03
N ASP A 232 20.76 12.04 -0.81
CA ASP A 232 21.16 12.54 0.50
C ASP A 232 19.94 12.99 1.30
N SER A 233 20.11 13.09 2.62
CA SER A 233 19.10 13.68 3.48
C SER A 233 18.90 15.16 3.11
N VAL A 234 17.67 15.64 3.24
CA VAL A 234 17.34 17.04 2.99
C VAL A 234 16.83 17.64 4.28
N ARG A 235 17.42 18.77 4.70
CA ARG A 235 17.06 19.44 5.95
C ARG A 235 16.70 20.89 5.71
N PHE A 236 15.52 21.28 6.20
CA PHE A 236 15.08 22.67 6.27
C PHE A 236 15.00 23.09 7.73
N ALA A 237 15.99 23.83 8.20
CA ALA A 237 16.05 24.36 9.55
C ALA A 237 15.87 25.89 9.51
N HIS A 238 14.83 26.40 10.18
CA HIS A 238 14.60 27.83 10.37
C HIS A 238 13.97 28.11 11.73
N ASP A 239 14.63 28.94 12.54
CA ASP A 239 14.27 29.21 13.93
C ASP A 239 14.08 27.92 14.74
N TYR A 240 12.85 27.66 15.22
CA TYR A 240 12.47 26.48 15.98
C TYR A 240 11.94 25.34 15.11
N LYS A 241 11.89 25.50 13.78
CA LYS A 241 11.36 24.49 12.85
C LYS A 241 12.50 23.71 12.21
N ASP A 242 12.45 22.39 12.34
CA ASP A 242 13.43 21.48 11.76
C ASP A 242 12.69 20.38 10.97
N ILE A 243 12.72 20.46 9.64
CA ILE A 243 12.14 19.44 8.76
C ILE A 243 13.28 18.63 8.16
N PHE A 244 13.29 17.33 8.42
CA PHE A 244 14.31 16.40 7.95
C PHE A 244 13.67 15.32 7.08
N PHE A 245 14.20 15.14 5.88
CA PHE A 245 13.87 14.04 4.99
C PHE A 245 14.94 12.96 5.11
N MET A 246 14.50 11.73 5.35
CA MET A 246 15.38 10.57 5.39
C MET A 246 16.14 10.41 4.06
N PRO A 247 17.43 10.02 4.10
CA PRO A 247 18.19 9.76 2.88
C PRO A 247 17.65 8.50 2.18
N SER A 248 17.96 8.36 0.90
CA SER A 248 17.57 7.21 0.07
C SER A 248 18.78 6.40 -0.35
N ILE A 249 18.58 5.13 -0.73
CA ILE A 249 19.63 4.22 -1.20
C ILE A 249 19.70 4.21 -2.74
N SER A 250 18.54 4.19 -3.42
CA SER A 250 18.44 4.23 -4.89
C SER A 250 17.11 4.81 -5.35
N ALA A 251 16.80 4.81 -6.65
CA ALA A 251 15.51 5.25 -7.16
C ALA A 251 14.31 4.46 -6.62
N PHE A 252 14.49 3.17 -6.29
CA PHE A 252 13.41 2.28 -5.84
C PHE A 252 13.58 1.80 -4.40
N ILE A 253 14.56 2.32 -3.67
CA ILE A 253 14.79 2.01 -2.26
C ILE A 253 15.04 3.33 -1.54
N GLY A 254 13.99 3.86 -0.92
CA GLY A 254 13.95 5.23 -0.42
C GLY A 254 14.18 5.35 1.07
N GLY A 255 13.76 6.51 1.59
CA GLY A 255 13.92 6.88 2.99
C GLY A 255 13.00 6.12 3.94
N ASP A 256 11.91 5.56 3.43
CA ASP A 256 11.04 4.60 4.13
C ASP A 256 11.82 3.35 4.57
N ILE A 257 12.56 2.74 3.65
CA ILE A 257 13.39 1.57 3.94
C ILE A 257 14.56 1.95 4.85
N VAL A 258 15.21 3.08 4.61
CA VAL A 258 16.29 3.56 5.49
C VAL A 258 15.78 3.82 6.91
N ALA A 259 14.61 4.42 7.06
CA ALA A 259 13.97 4.60 8.37
C ALA A 259 13.70 3.24 9.05
N GLY A 260 13.17 2.26 8.30
CA GLY A 260 12.95 0.91 8.82
C GLY A 260 14.23 0.21 9.27
N LEU A 261 15.30 0.30 8.49
CA LEU A 261 16.62 -0.23 8.87
C LEU A 261 17.18 0.48 10.11
N TYR A 262 17.02 1.80 10.19
CA TYR A 262 17.41 2.57 11.36
C TYR A 262 16.66 2.11 12.62
N TYR A 263 15.35 1.89 12.52
CA TYR A 263 14.55 1.34 13.61
C TYR A 263 15.06 -0.03 14.09
N ILE A 264 15.32 -0.96 13.17
CA ILE A 264 15.86 -2.30 13.48
C ILE A 264 17.22 -2.16 14.17
N LYS A 265 18.11 -1.31 13.64
CA LYS A 265 19.42 -1.05 14.20
C LYS A 265 19.36 -0.58 15.66
N LYS A 266 18.41 0.31 15.98
CA LYS A 266 18.23 0.85 17.35
C LYS A 266 17.55 -0.12 18.31
N LYS A 267 16.76 -1.10 17.83
CA LYS A 267 16.08 -2.10 18.68
C LYS A 267 17.02 -3.19 19.23
N LYS A 268 18.21 -3.36 18.61
CA LYS A 268 19.20 -4.45 18.74
C LYS A 268 19.17 -5.34 17.49
N GLU A 269 19.95 -4.92 16.50
CA GLU A 269 20.16 -5.59 15.22
C GLU A 269 20.64 -7.05 15.40
N PRO A 270 19.93 -8.04 14.83
CA PRO A 270 20.46 -9.41 14.70
C PRO A 270 21.70 -9.43 13.81
N LYS A 271 22.51 -10.50 13.91
CA LYS A 271 23.73 -10.59 13.10
C LYS A 271 23.39 -10.69 11.61
N ASN A 272 22.44 -11.56 11.29
CA ASN A 272 21.95 -11.78 9.94
C ASN A 272 20.43 -11.66 9.98
N TYR A 273 19.81 -10.83 9.14
CA TYR A 273 18.35 -10.73 9.10
C TYR A 273 17.84 -10.39 7.71
N LEU A 274 16.59 -10.79 7.46
CA LEU A 274 15.83 -10.41 6.28
C LEU A 274 14.77 -9.40 6.70
N PHE A 275 14.74 -8.25 6.03
CA PHE A 275 13.71 -7.23 6.19
C PHE A 275 12.92 -7.11 4.90
N VAL A 276 11.61 -7.26 4.98
CA VAL A 276 10.69 -7.19 3.84
C VAL A 276 9.64 -6.12 4.15
N ASP A 277 9.58 -5.08 3.35
CA ASP A 277 8.44 -4.15 3.33
C ASP A 277 7.47 -4.59 2.25
N LEU A 278 6.24 -4.94 2.65
CA LEU A 278 5.18 -5.37 1.74
C LEU A 278 4.22 -4.20 1.50
N GLY A 279 4.45 -3.49 0.40
CA GLY A 279 3.53 -2.52 -0.18
C GLY A 279 3.22 -2.84 -1.65
N THR A 280 3.00 -1.80 -2.45
CA THR A 280 2.68 -1.93 -3.87
C THR A 280 3.82 -2.60 -4.65
N ASN A 281 5.06 -2.31 -4.21
CA ASN A 281 6.23 -3.12 -4.47
C ASN A 281 6.64 -3.81 -3.16
N ALA A 282 7.45 -4.85 -3.27
CA ALA A 282 8.08 -5.48 -2.14
C ALA A 282 9.55 -5.08 -2.09
N GLU A 283 9.91 -4.15 -1.23
CA GLU A 283 11.30 -3.82 -0.93
C GLU A 283 11.88 -4.84 0.05
N ILE A 284 13.03 -5.39 -0.30
CA ILE A 284 13.65 -6.50 0.44
C ILE A 284 15.10 -6.15 0.72
N VAL A 285 15.50 -6.30 1.98
CA VAL A 285 16.86 -6.07 2.46
C VAL A 285 17.34 -7.29 3.21
N LEU A 286 18.43 -7.89 2.74
CA LEU A 286 19.17 -8.91 3.47
C LEU A 286 20.40 -8.25 4.10
N PHE A 287 20.48 -8.27 5.43
CA PHE A 287 21.71 -7.91 6.15
C PHE A 287 22.47 -9.19 6.51
N ASP A 288 23.71 -9.30 6.04
CA ASP A 288 24.56 -10.50 6.23
C ASP A 288 25.60 -10.33 7.36
N GLY A 289 25.44 -9.29 8.18
CA GLY A 289 26.38 -8.91 9.23
C GLY A 289 27.47 -7.94 8.77
N ASN A 290 27.59 -7.70 7.45
CA ASN A 290 28.55 -6.76 6.90
C ASN A 290 27.88 -5.70 6.00
N GLU A 291 27.06 -6.11 5.04
CA GLU A 291 26.38 -5.22 4.09
C GLU A 291 24.88 -5.44 4.04
N TYR A 292 24.14 -4.42 3.57
CA TYR A 292 22.71 -4.51 3.29
C TYR A 292 22.54 -4.75 1.79
N LEU A 293 22.18 -5.98 1.40
CA LEU A 293 21.83 -6.28 0.02
C LEU A 293 20.36 -5.93 -0.17
N CYS A 294 20.08 -4.95 -1.02
CA CYS A 294 18.75 -4.38 -1.16
C CYS A 294 18.20 -4.64 -2.57
N THR A 295 16.92 -4.97 -2.67
CA THR A 295 16.21 -5.02 -3.96
C THR A 295 14.76 -4.57 -3.80
N SER A 296 14.10 -4.33 -4.93
CA SER A 296 12.67 -4.01 -5.00
C SER A 296 12.03 -4.94 -6.00
N ALA A 297 11.12 -5.80 -5.53
CA ALA A 297 10.37 -6.72 -6.35
C ALA A 297 9.02 -6.13 -6.75
N SER A 298 8.74 -6.15 -8.05
CA SER A 298 7.42 -5.80 -8.58
C SER A 298 6.42 -6.93 -8.29
N ALA A 299 6.01 -7.07 -7.04
CA ALA A 299 4.99 -8.03 -6.62
C ALA A 299 3.62 -7.67 -7.23
N GLY A 300 3.40 -6.39 -7.54
CA GLY A 300 2.12 -5.91 -8.05
C GLY A 300 1.04 -5.87 -6.97
N PRO A 301 -0.13 -5.28 -7.27
CA PRO A 301 -1.09 -4.91 -6.25
C PRO A 301 -2.00 -6.08 -5.79
N ALA A 302 -1.80 -7.29 -6.32
CA ALA A 302 -2.62 -8.46 -6.01
C ALA A 302 -2.61 -8.79 -4.51
N LEU A 303 -1.44 -8.71 -3.88
CA LEU A 303 -1.28 -8.96 -2.45
C LEU A 303 -1.84 -7.82 -1.58
N GLU A 304 -2.21 -6.67 -2.16
CA GLU A 304 -2.94 -5.60 -1.48
C GLU A 304 -4.46 -5.72 -1.66
N GLY A 305 -4.93 -6.78 -2.32
CA GLY A 305 -6.35 -6.97 -2.67
C GLY A 305 -6.79 -6.10 -3.86
N ALA A 306 -5.87 -5.54 -4.63
CA ALA A 306 -6.19 -4.77 -5.84
C ALA A 306 -5.92 -5.60 -7.12
N ASN A 307 -6.64 -5.29 -8.20
CA ASN A 307 -6.66 -6.06 -9.45
C ASN A 307 -7.13 -7.52 -9.29
N LEU A 308 -7.89 -7.82 -8.23
CA LEU A 308 -8.61 -9.08 -8.07
C LEU A 308 -10.11 -8.83 -8.18
N ARG A 309 -10.86 -9.77 -8.78
CA ARG A 309 -12.30 -9.62 -9.06
C ARG A 309 -13.11 -9.18 -7.85
N CYS A 310 -12.92 -9.86 -6.72
CA CYS A 310 -13.57 -9.54 -5.45
C CYS A 310 -12.56 -9.01 -4.41
N GLY A 311 -11.42 -8.47 -4.87
CA GLY A 311 -10.40 -7.90 -4.00
C GLY A 311 -10.76 -6.50 -3.52
N VAL A 312 -10.46 -6.22 -2.24
CA VAL A 312 -10.64 -4.90 -1.62
C VAL A 312 -9.43 -4.55 -0.77
N ALA A 313 -9.24 -3.26 -0.44
CA ALA A 313 -8.25 -2.84 0.54
C ALA A 313 -8.56 -3.40 1.94
N SER A 314 -7.61 -3.24 2.87
CA SER A 314 -7.82 -3.51 4.30
C SER A 314 -8.75 -2.46 4.94
N ILE A 315 -10.06 -2.61 4.71
CA ILE A 315 -11.14 -1.74 5.19
C ILE A 315 -12.24 -2.57 5.87
N ARG A 316 -13.16 -1.91 6.57
CA ARG A 316 -14.28 -2.60 7.24
C ARG A 316 -15.10 -3.46 6.27
N GLY A 317 -15.47 -4.66 6.73
CA GLY A 317 -16.13 -5.68 5.91
C GLY A 317 -15.19 -6.47 4.99
N ALA A 318 -13.91 -6.11 4.83
CA ALA A 318 -12.97 -6.93 4.08
C ALA A 318 -12.67 -8.23 4.81
N ILE A 319 -12.75 -9.36 4.10
CA ILE A 319 -12.36 -10.67 4.63
C ILE A 319 -10.85 -10.70 4.81
N ASN A 320 -10.39 -10.87 6.05
CA ASN A 320 -8.97 -10.76 6.43
C ASN A 320 -8.33 -12.06 6.93
N HIS A 321 -9.13 -13.06 7.30
CA HIS A 321 -8.67 -14.42 7.55
C HIS A 321 -9.64 -15.44 7.00
N ILE A 322 -9.12 -16.52 6.43
CA ILE A 322 -9.91 -17.61 5.85
C ILE A 322 -9.36 -18.96 6.33
N SER A 323 -10.27 -19.89 6.61
CA SER A 323 -9.95 -21.30 6.84
C SER A 323 -10.98 -22.18 6.14
N ILE A 324 -10.51 -23.27 5.53
CA ILE A 324 -11.33 -24.25 4.84
C ILE A 324 -11.15 -25.59 5.55
N SER A 325 -12.25 -26.14 6.07
CA SER A 325 -12.26 -27.43 6.75
C SER A 325 -13.47 -28.25 6.36
N HIS A 326 -13.25 -29.45 5.86
CA HIS A 326 -14.32 -30.37 5.41
C HIS A 326 -15.28 -29.70 4.41
N GLY A 327 -14.72 -28.96 3.43
CA GLY A 327 -15.50 -28.24 2.42
C GLY A 327 -16.26 -27.01 2.93
N ARG A 328 -16.09 -26.63 4.21
CA ARG A 328 -16.73 -25.43 4.77
C ARG A 328 -15.72 -24.31 4.92
N VAL A 329 -16.04 -23.17 4.30
CA VAL A 329 -15.30 -21.92 4.44
C VAL A 329 -15.73 -21.23 5.73
N LYS A 330 -14.77 -20.81 6.54
CA LYS A 330 -14.94 -19.88 7.66
C LYS A 330 -14.02 -18.70 7.45
N TYR A 331 -14.50 -17.52 7.79
CA TYR A 331 -13.72 -16.30 7.65
C TYR A 331 -14.01 -15.30 8.77
N THR A 332 -13.12 -14.33 8.92
CA THR A 332 -13.36 -13.10 9.68
C THR A 332 -13.33 -11.90 8.76
N THR A 333 -13.99 -10.82 9.16
CA THR A 333 -13.95 -9.53 8.47
C THR A 333 -13.39 -8.44 9.39
N ILE A 334 -12.72 -7.45 8.81
CA ILE A 334 -12.27 -6.27 9.56
C ILE A 334 -13.52 -5.54 10.09
N GLY A 335 -13.55 -5.29 11.40
CA GLY A 335 -14.70 -4.68 12.07
C GLY A 335 -15.89 -5.61 12.35
N GLY A 336 -15.84 -6.88 11.92
CA GLY A 336 -16.92 -7.85 12.14
C GLY A 336 -18.20 -7.57 11.35
N GLU A 337 -18.11 -6.79 10.28
CA GLU A 337 -19.22 -6.41 9.40
C GLU A 337 -19.47 -7.45 8.30
N ALA A 338 -20.56 -7.31 7.54
CA ALA A 338 -20.86 -8.18 6.40
C ALA A 338 -19.71 -8.14 5.37
N PRO A 339 -19.38 -9.28 4.73
CA PRO A 339 -18.24 -9.34 3.83
C PRO A 339 -18.53 -8.56 2.54
N ILE A 340 -17.59 -7.73 2.12
CA ILE A 340 -17.69 -6.90 0.89
C ILE A 340 -16.63 -7.26 -0.15
N GLY A 341 -15.70 -8.15 0.20
CA GLY A 341 -14.57 -8.56 -0.63
C GLY A 341 -13.46 -9.18 0.22
N ILE A 342 -12.32 -9.47 -0.39
CA ILE A 342 -11.16 -10.12 0.24
C ILE A 342 -9.97 -9.15 0.23
N CYS A 343 -9.38 -8.88 1.40
CA CYS A 343 -8.14 -8.10 1.46
C CYS A 343 -6.91 -9.00 1.31
N GLY A 344 -5.73 -8.38 1.16
CA GLY A 344 -4.46 -9.07 0.93
C GLY A 344 -4.18 -10.28 1.84
N SER A 345 -4.33 -10.11 3.15
CA SER A 345 -4.15 -11.20 4.12
C SER A 345 -5.14 -12.35 3.91
N GLY A 346 -6.41 -12.02 3.61
CA GLY A 346 -7.45 -13.00 3.29
C GLY A 346 -7.16 -13.76 2.01
N VAL A 347 -6.60 -13.10 0.98
CA VAL A 347 -6.22 -13.74 -0.29
C VAL A 347 -5.09 -14.75 -0.08
N ILE A 348 -4.10 -14.41 0.74
CA ILE A 348 -2.99 -15.30 1.07
C ILE A 348 -3.48 -16.52 1.86
N ASP A 349 -4.33 -16.30 2.86
CA ASP A 349 -4.98 -17.38 3.62
C ASP A 349 -5.80 -18.28 2.68
N LEU A 350 -6.60 -17.69 1.78
CA LEU A 350 -7.45 -18.42 0.85
C LEU A 350 -6.63 -19.32 -0.08
N ILE A 351 -5.60 -18.81 -0.73
CA ILE A 351 -4.80 -19.62 -1.67
C ILE A 351 -4.06 -20.74 -0.92
N SER A 352 -3.54 -20.45 0.27
CA SER A 352 -2.94 -21.48 1.13
C SER A 352 -3.94 -22.59 1.47
N GLU A 353 -5.17 -22.21 1.81
CA GLU A 353 -6.24 -23.15 2.16
C GLU A 353 -6.76 -23.94 0.95
N LEU A 354 -6.91 -23.30 -0.21
CA LEU A 354 -7.30 -23.98 -1.44
C LEU A 354 -6.28 -25.04 -1.82
N PHE A 355 -4.98 -24.71 -1.73
CA PHE A 355 -3.90 -25.65 -2.04
C PHE A 355 -3.87 -26.81 -1.05
N ARG A 356 -3.95 -26.51 0.26
CA ARG A 356 -3.95 -27.51 1.33
C ARG A 356 -5.12 -28.48 1.26
N ASN A 357 -6.27 -28.03 0.75
CA ASN A 357 -7.46 -28.87 0.57
C ASN A 357 -7.55 -29.52 -0.83
N GLY A 358 -6.54 -29.34 -1.70
CA GLY A 358 -6.53 -29.92 -3.05
C GLY A 358 -7.58 -29.34 -3.99
N ILE A 359 -8.06 -28.12 -3.71
CA ILE A 359 -9.01 -27.39 -4.56
C ILE A 359 -8.29 -26.69 -5.71
N ILE A 360 -7.01 -26.34 -5.50
CA ILE A 360 -6.09 -25.93 -6.56
C ILE A 360 -4.89 -26.87 -6.60
N ASP A 361 -4.31 -27.06 -7.78
CA ASP A 361 -3.04 -27.77 -7.94
C ASP A 361 -1.82 -26.87 -7.66
N SER A 362 -0.61 -27.41 -7.81
CA SER A 362 0.64 -26.65 -7.60
C SER A 362 0.84 -25.51 -8.61
N GLY A 363 0.16 -25.53 -9.75
CA GLY A 363 0.16 -24.43 -10.73
C GLY A 363 -0.94 -23.39 -10.48
N GLY A 364 -1.72 -23.55 -9.41
CA GLY A 364 -2.87 -22.69 -9.09
C GLY A 364 -4.10 -22.94 -9.95
N LEU A 365 -4.17 -24.07 -10.68
CA LEU A 365 -5.35 -24.41 -11.46
C LEU A 365 -6.46 -24.90 -10.52
N LEU A 366 -7.63 -24.27 -10.59
CA LEU A 366 -8.82 -24.68 -9.86
C LEU A 366 -9.34 -26.05 -10.34
N ALA A 367 -9.88 -26.82 -9.40
CA ALA A 367 -10.62 -28.04 -9.70
C ALA A 367 -11.75 -27.76 -10.70
N GLU A 368 -12.09 -28.77 -11.52
CA GLU A 368 -13.02 -28.63 -12.65
C GLU A 368 -14.38 -28.02 -12.26
N GLU A 369 -14.87 -28.32 -11.06
CA GLU A 369 -16.12 -27.77 -10.51
C GLU A 369 -16.11 -26.25 -10.27
N TYR A 370 -14.93 -25.62 -10.17
CA TYR A 370 -14.75 -24.18 -9.97
C TYR A 370 -14.08 -23.48 -11.16
N ALA A 371 -13.81 -24.19 -12.25
CA ALA A 371 -13.00 -23.67 -13.35
C ALA A 371 -13.66 -22.49 -14.09
N GLU A 372 -14.99 -22.49 -14.22
CA GLU A 372 -15.74 -21.43 -14.91
C GLU A 372 -16.15 -20.28 -13.98
N GLU A 373 -16.78 -20.58 -12.85
CA GLU A 373 -17.37 -19.56 -11.96
C GLU A 373 -16.43 -19.07 -10.84
N GLY A 374 -15.31 -19.78 -10.61
CA GLY A 374 -14.41 -19.55 -9.48
C GLY A 374 -14.86 -20.26 -8.20
N PHE A 375 -14.00 -20.24 -7.18
CA PHE A 375 -14.31 -20.82 -5.88
C PHE A 375 -15.12 -19.83 -5.03
N PRO A 376 -16.31 -20.23 -4.53
CA PRO A 376 -17.15 -19.35 -3.71
C PRO A 376 -16.61 -19.25 -2.28
N VAL A 377 -16.33 -18.02 -1.84
CA VAL A 377 -15.81 -17.72 -0.49
C VAL A 377 -16.94 -17.27 0.44
N ALA A 378 -17.80 -16.39 -0.06
CA ALA A 378 -19.00 -15.90 0.62
C ALA A 378 -20.08 -15.55 -0.43
N GLU A 379 -21.27 -15.14 0.02
CA GLU A 379 -22.34 -14.73 -0.90
C GLU A 379 -21.87 -13.58 -1.81
N GLY A 380 -21.84 -13.83 -3.12
CA GLY A 380 -21.36 -12.86 -4.11
C GLY A 380 -19.84 -12.61 -4.14
N ILE A 381 -19.05 -13.35 -3.36
CA ILE A 381 -17.59 -13.19 -3.27
C ILE A 381 -16.93 -14.49 -3.72
N VAL A 382 -16.20 -14.42 -4.82
CA VAL A 382 -15.51 -15.55 -5.45
C VAL A 382 -14.03 -15.24 -5.67
N ILE A 383 -13.21 -16.28 -5.77
CA ILE A 383 -11.83 -16.20 -6.28
C ILE A 383 -11.74 -16.97 -7.59
N THR A 384 -11.21 -16.33 -8.63
CA THR A 384 -11.10 -16.92 -9.98
C THR A 384 -9.70 -17.47 -10.23
N GLY A 385 -9.55 -18.27 -11.29
CA GLY A 385 -8.22 -18.72 -11.75
C GLY A 385 -7.31 -17.55 -12.13
N GLU A 386 -7.85 -16.51 -12.76
CA GLU A 386 -7.11 -15.28 -13.09
C GLU A 386 -6.57 -14.59 -11.82
N ASP A 387 -7.41 -14.48 -10.78
CA ASP A 387 -7.01 -13.90 -9.49
C ASP A 387 -5.87 -14.71 -8.85
N ILE A 388 -5.96 -16.05 -8.88
CA ILE A 388 -4.90 -16.94 -8.36
C ILE A 388 -3.60 -16.71 -9.13
N GLN A 389 -3.64 -16.62 -10.46
CA GLN A 389 -2.45 -16.36 -11.27
C GLN A 389 -1.78 -15.02 -10.92
N GLN A 390 -2.55 -13.96 -10.66
CA GLN A 390 -1.98 -12.68 -10.22
C GLN A 390 -1.22 -12.81 -8.89
N VAL A 391 -1.72 -13.62 -7.96
CA VAL A 391 -1.04 -13.87 -6.68
C VAL A 391 0.21 -14.74 -6.86
N LEU A 392 0.17 -15.74 -7.75
CA LEU A 392 1.34 -16.57 -8.08
C LEU A 392 2.49 -15.74 -8.67
N LEU A 393 2.17 -14.79 -9.56
CA LEU A 393 3.16 -13.84 -10.10
C LEU A 393 3.77 -13.00 -8.97
N ALA A 394 2.93 -12.47 -8.08
CA ALA A 394 3.36 -11.63 -6.97
C ALA A 394 4.28 -12.37 -5.99
N LYS A 395 3.87 -13.56 -5.53
CA LYS A 395 4.66 -14.36 -4.60
C LYS A 395 5.94 -14.88 -5.24
N SER A 396 5.91 -15.20 -6.54
CA SER A 396 7.11 -15.65 -7.24
C SER A 396 8.16 -14.54 -7.32
N ALA A 397 7.74 -13.30 -7.58
CA ALA A 397 8.63 -12.15 -7.56
C ALA A 397 9.33 -12.00 -6.19
N ILE A 398 8.56 -12.07 -5.09
CA ILE A 398 9.09 -11.92 -3.72
C ILE A 398 10.04 -13.07 -3.38
N TYR A 399 9.62 -14.32 -3.56
CA TYR A 399 10.44 -15.48 -3.20
C TYR A 399 11.73 -15.57 -4.02
N SER A 400 11.64 -15.26 -5.31
CA SER A 400 12.80 -15.22 -6.21
C SER A 400 13.77 -14.10 -5.84
N ALA A 401 13.26 -12.95 -5.42
CA ALA A 401 14.07 -11.85 -4.93
C ALA A 401 14.82 -12.22 -3.64
N ILE A 402 14.13 -12.83 -2.67
CA ILE A 402 14.76 -13.33 -1.43
C ILE A 402 15.85 -14.35 -1.76
N THR A 403 15.54 -15.32 -2.62
CA THR A 403 16.49 -16.35 -3.05
C THR A 403 17.71 -15.74 -3.75
N LEU A 404 17.49 -14.73 -4.60
CA LEU A 404 18.57 -14.04 -5.29
C LEU A 404 19.47 -13.27 -4.32
N LEU A 405 18.91 -12.54 -3.36
CA LEU A 405 19.70 -11.84 -2.36
C LEU A 405 20.57 -12.80 -1.53
N VAL A 406 20.02 -13.95 -1.12
CA VAL A 406 20.79 -14.97 -0.41
C VAL A 406 21.93 -15.50 -1.28
N ARG A 407 21.69 -15.80 -2.57
CA ARG A 407 22.74 -16.23 -3.52
C ARG A 407 23.83 -15.18 -3.77
N GLU A 408 23.47 -13.91 -3.71
CA GLU A 408 24.39 -12.77 -3.85
C GLU A 408 25.14 -12.45 -2.55
N SER A 409 24.76 -13.08 -1.45
CA SER A 409 25.33 -12.89 -0.11
C SER A 409 26.35 -13.97 0.25
N SER A 410 26.95 -13.83 1.43
CA SER A 410 27.90 -14.79 1.99
C SER A 410 27.27 -15.83 2.92
N ILE A 411 25.94 -15.83 3.06
CA ILE A 411 25.20 -16.64 4.03
C ILE A 411 24.16 -17.54 3.35
N GLU A 412 23.74 -18.59 4.04
CA GLU A 412 22.66 -19.47 3.61
C GLU A 412 21.32 -19.06 4.24
N MET A 413 20.20 -19.58 3.73
CA MET A 413 18.85 -19.25 4.21
C MET A 413 18.68 -19.56 5.71
N GLU A 414 19.31 -20.64 6.19
CA GLU A 414 19.27 -21.09 7.56
C GLU A 414 20.01 -20.15 8.52
N ASP A 415 21.01 -19.41 8.02
CA ASP A 415 21.84 -18.47 8.79
C ASP A 415 21.13 -17.16 9.12
N ILE A 416 20.03 -16.85 8.43
CA ILE A 416 19.19 -15.69 8.73
C ILE A 416 18.62 -15.88 10.13
N GLU A 417 18.88 -14.99 11.08
CA GLU A 417 18.42 -15.14 12.47
C GLU A 417 16.99 -14.63 12.68
N HIS A 418 16.58 -13.65 11.86
CA HIS A 418 15.31 -12.95 12.00
C HIS A 418 14.71 -12.54 10.64
N LEU A 419 13.38 -12.58 10.54
CA LEU A 419 12.60 -12.11 9.41
C LEU A 419 11.66 -10.99 9.89
N TYR A 420 12.00 -9.75 9.60
CA TYR A 420 11.13 -8.60 9.83
C TYR A 420 10.22 -8.37 8.63
N VAL A 421 8.91 -8.38 8.82
CA VAL A 421 7.95 -8.08 7.76
C VAL A 421 7.14 -6.85 8.14
N SER A 422 7.18 -5.83 7.31
CA SER A 422 6.52 -4.53 7.49
C SER A 422 5.56 -4.22 6.36
N GLY A 423 4.97 -3.02 6.40
CA GLY A 423 3.96 -2.58 5.45
C GLY A 423 2.54 -2.97 5.89
N GLY A 424 1.54 -2.39 5.23
CA GLY A 424 0.13 -2.57 5.60
C GLY A 424 -0.32 -4.04 5.56
N LEU A 425 0.20 -4.81 4.59
CA LEU A 425 -0.01 -6.25 4.51
C LEU A 425 0.80 -7.02 5.56
N GLY A 426 2.08 -6.66 5.74
CA GLY A 426 2.99 -7.33 6.67
C GLY A 426 2.51 -7.36 8.12
N ALA A 427 1.77 -6.33 8.55
CA ALA A 427 1.17 -6.26 9.89
C ALA A 427 0.03 -7.27 10.12
N SER A 428 -0.57 -7.82 9.06
CA SER A 428 -1.77 -8.69 9.14
C SER A 428 -1.58 -10.06 8.50
N ILE A 429 -0.45 -10.30 7.83
CA ILE A 429 -0.17 -11.54 7.12
C ILE A 429 0.04 -12.72 8.08
N GLY A 430 -0.62 -13.83 7.81
CA GLY A 430 -0.35 -15.09 8.50
C GLY A 430 0.94 -15.72 7.96
N VAL A 431 2.00 -15.78 8.78
CA VAL A 431 3.29 -16.36 8.36
C VAL A 431 3.18 -17.79 7.81
N TRP A 432 2.31 -18.62 8.40
CA TRP A 432 2.09 -19.99 7.95
C TRP A 432 1.43 -20.05 6.57
N SER A 433 0.44 -19.19 6.31
CA SER A 433 -0.21 -19.10 5.02
C SER A 433 0.76 -18.59 3.96
N ALA A 434 1.51 -17.53 4.28
CA ALA A 434 2.52 -16.94 3.41
C ALA A 434 3.61 -17.95 3.03
N ALA A 435 4.14 -18.70 3.99
CA ALA A 435 5.12 -19.75 3.72
C ALA A 435 4.49 -20.98 3.05
N GLY A 436 3.20 -21.24 3.28
CA GLY A 436 2.44 -22.31 2.65
C GLY A 436 2.24 -22.13 1.15
N ILE A 437 2.35 -20.89 0.66
CA ILE A 437 2.29 -20.55 -0.77
C ILE A 437 3.65 -20.09 -1.33
N ASN A 438 4.73 -20.26 -0.55
CA ASN A 438 6.08 -19.81 -0.86
C ASN A 438 6.16 -18.30 -1.19
N ILE A 439 5.51 -17.43 -0.41
CA ILE A 439 5.93 -16.01 -0.33
C ILE A 439 7.24 -15.92 0.44
N PHE A 440 7.32 -16.66 1.56
CA PHE A 440 8.52 -16.74 2.40
C PHE A 440 9.05 -18.18 2.46
N PRO A 441 10.39 -18.35 2.53
CA PRO A 441 11.01 -19.65 2.81
C PRO A 441 10.54 -20.23 4.14
N LYS A 442 10.32 -21.55 4.18
CA LYS A 442 9.76 -22.25 5.35
C LYS A 442 10.71 -22.21 6.56
N GLU A 443 12.00 -22.11 6.29
CA GLU A 443 13.09 -21.94 7.26
C GLU A 443 12.94 -20.66 8.10
N LEU A 444 12.23 -19.66 7.58
CA LEU A 444 12.06 -18.35 8.22
C LEU A 444 10.77 -18.24 9.05
N ILE A 445 9.87 -19.23 9.02
CA ILE A 445 8.58 -19.17 9.72
C ILE A 445 8.76 -18.89 11.22
N ASN A 446 9.69 -19.60 11.88
CA ASN A 446 9.93 -19.45 13.32
C ASN A 446 10.74 -18.20 13.68
N LYS A 447 11.18 -17.44 12.68
CA LYS A 447 12.02 -16.25 12.79
C LYS A 447 11.25 -14.97 12.44
N PHE A 448 9.96 -15.11 12.13
CA PHE A 448 9.08 -14.04 11.66
C PHE A 448 8.67 -13.08 12.78
N GLU A 449 8.72 -11.80 12.48
CA GLU A 449 8.16 -10.71 13.26
C GLU A 449 7.39 -9.75 12.35
N ALA A 450 6.11 -9.54 12.63
CA ALA A 450 5.35 -8.44 12.06
C ALA A 450 5.84 -7.13 12.70
N ALA A 451 6.55 -6.31 11.94
CA ALA A 451 7.24 -5.12 12.41
C ALA A 451 6.40 -3.82 12.31
N GLY A 452 5.16 -3.92 11.82
CA GLY A 452 4.25 -2.78 11.65
C GLY A 452 4.73 -1.77 10.61
N ASN A 453 4.37 -0.50 10.75
CA ASN A 453 4.92 0.59 9.93
C ASN A 453 6.33 1.01 10.41
N THR A 454 7.35 0.33 9.90
CA THR A 454 8.76 0.55 10.24
C THR A 454 9.30 1.90 9.75
N SER A 455 8.78 2.43 8.63
CA SER A 455 9.09 3.79 8.14
C SER A 455 8.73 4.84 9.21
N LEU A 456 7.51 4.77 9.73
CA LEU A 456 7.03 5.68 10.78
C LEU A 456 7.80 5.47 12.10
N LEU A 457 8.01 4.22 12.53
CA LEU A 457 8.78 3.90 13.74
C LEU A 457 10.25 4.35 13.65
N GLY A 458 10.85 4.25 12.46
CA GLY A 458 12.19 4.75 12.19
C GLY A 458 12.31 6.26 12.28
N ASN A 459 11.33 6.98 11.74
CA ASN A 459 11.24 8.43 11.90
C ASN A 459 11.11 8.83 13.37
N ILE A 460 10.29 8.11 14.15
CA ILE A 460 10.13 8.35 15.59
C ILE A 460 11.44 8.09 16.33
N ALA A 461 12.14 6.99 16.05
CA ALA A 461 13.44 6.70 16.63
C ALA A 461 14.45 7.81 16.31
N PHE A 462 14.48 8.28 15.06
CA PHE A 462 15.38 9.34 14.63
C PHE A 462 15.03 10.71 15.24
N ILE A 463 13.74 11.01 15.46
CA ILE A 463 13.31 12.20 16.20
C ILE A 463 13.99 12.26 17.58
N THR A 464 14.11 11.12 18.27
CA THR A 464 14.66 11.07 19.63
C THR A 464 16.19 11.02 19.67
N ASP A 465 16.83 10.33 18.71
CA ASP A 465 18.27 10.02 18.76
C ASP A 465 19.12 10.91 17.82
N GLN A 466 18.57 11.32 16.67
CA GLN A 466 19.21 12.17 15.65
C GLN A 466 20.59 11.69 15.16
N ASP A 467 20.83 10.39 15.19
CA ASP A 467 22.10 9.78 14.77
C ASP A 467 22.20 9.71 13.24
N GLU A 468 22.64 10.81 12.63
CA GLU A 468 22.88 10.91 11.18
C GLU A 468 24.04 10.02 10.71
N ASP A 469 25.01 9.69 11.59
CA ASP A 469 26.12 8.80 11.26
C ASP A 469 25.63 7.37 11.02
N ALA A 470 24.65 6.89 11.81
CA ALA A 470 24.01 5.60 11.57
C ALA A 470 23.24 5.56 10.24
N LEU A 471 22.55 6.65 9.86
CA LEU A 471 21.89 6.75 8.55
C LEU A 471 22.91 6.68 7.40
N LYS A 472 24.04 7.37 7.56
CA LYS A 472 25.14 7.33 6.61
C LYS A 472 25.76 5.93 6.50
N GLU A 473 25.98 5.26 7.63
CA GLU A 473 26.48 3.88 7.67
C GLU A 473 25.55 2.92 6.91
N ILE A 474 24.23 3.00 7.16
CA ILE A 474 23.23 2.20 6.46
C ILE A 474 23.36 2.39 4.95
N LYS A 475 23.41 3.65 4.49
CA LYS A 475 23.52 3.99 3.07
C LYS A 475 24.84 3.52 2.45
N GLU A 476 25.98 3.75 3.11
CA GLU A 476 27.31 3.39 2.61
C GLU A 476 27.52 1.87 2.54
N LYS A 477 26.89 1.11 3.44
CA LYS A 477 26.90 -0.35 3.44
C LYS A 477 25.81 -0.98 2.58
N SER A 478 24.94 -0.19 1.95
CA SER A 478 23.86 -0.71 1.10
C SER A 478 24.34 -0.97 -0.32
N ARG A 479 24.05 -2.16 -0.84
CA ARG A 479 24.31 -2.57 -2.22
C ARG A 479 23.00 -2.97 -2.90
N VAL A 480 22.65 -2.29 -3.98
CA VAL A 480 21.39 -2.55 -4.70
C VAL A 480 21.56 -3.59 -5.78
N ILE A 481 20.72 -4.63 -5.73
CA ILE A 481 20.65 -5.69 -6.73
C ILE A 481 19.46 -5.43 -7.65
N TYR A 482 19.74 -5.03 -8.89
CA TYR A 482 18.71 -4.84 -9.93
C TYR A 482 18.35 -6.18 -10.57
N MET A 483 17.24 -6.78 -10.13
CA MET A 483 16.78 -8.10 -10.59
C MET A 483 16.66 -8.20 -12.12
N ALA A 484 16.15 -7.15 -12.77
CA ALA A 484 16.01 -7.09 -14.23
C ALA A 484 17.33 -7.21 -15.00
N THR A 485 18.46 -6.96 -14.35
CA THR A 485 19.81 -7.10 -14.94
C THR A 485 20.49 -8.41 -14.57
N ASN A 486 19.90 -9.18 -13.65
CA ASN A 486 20.46 -10.45 -13.21
C ASN A 486 19.95 -11.60 -14.11
N PRO A 487 20.85 -12.35 -14.78
CA PRO A 487 20.47 -13.38 -15.75
C PRO A 487 19.74 -14.57 -15.11
N ASP A 488 19.89 -14.79 -13.80
CA ASP A 488 19.25 -15.91 -13.10
C ASP A 488 17.85 -15.57 -12.60
N PHE A 489 17.46 -14.29 -12.58
CA PHE A 489 16.17 -13.88 -12.01
C PHE A 489 14.98 -14.44 -12.79
N GLU A 490 15.00 -14.39 -14.13
CA GLU A 490 13.89 -14.91 -14.94
C GLU A 490 13.71 -16.42 -14.71
N LYS A 491 14.81 -17.17 -14.61
CA LYS A 491 14.78 -18.60 -14.31
C LYS A 491 14.20 -18.85 -12.92
N LEU A 492 14.69 -18.15 -11.90
CA LEU A 492 14.17 -18.24 -10.53
C LEU A 492 12.66 -17.92 -10.48
N PHE A 493 12.25 -16.86 -11.16
CA PHE A 493 10.85 -16.45 -11.24
C PHE A 493 9.97 -17.56 -11.82
N LEU A 494 10.38 -18.17 -12.93
CA LEU A 494 9.62 -19.27 -13.53
C LEU A 494 9.58 -20.52 -12.64
N GLU A 495 10.70 -20.87 -11.99
CA GLU A 495 10.78 -21.99 -11.05
C GLU A 495 9.86 -21.78 -9.83
N ASN A 496 9.68 -20.54 -9.40
CA ASN A 496 8.91 -20.19 -8.20
C ASN A 496 7.44 -19.81 -8.48
N LEU A 497 6.94 -19.96 -9.71
CA LEU A 497 5.51 -19.74 -10.01
C LEU A 497 4.59 -20.78 -9.34
N THR A 498 5.11 -21.95 -8.99
CA THR A 498 4.33 -23.04 -8.39
C THR A 498 4.26 -22.96 -6.86
N LEU A 499 3.13 -23.37 -6.26
CA LEU A 499 2.89 -23.40 -4.81
C LEU A 499 3.71 -24.45 -4.05
#